data_AF-A0A9E0VGG9-F1
#
_entry.id   AF-A0A9E0VGG9-F1
#
_cell.length_a   1.000
_cell.length_b   1.000
_cell.length_c   1.000
_cell.angle_alpha   90.00
_cell.angle_beta   90.00
_cell.angle_gamma   90.00
#
_symmetry.space_group_name_H-M   'P 1'
#
loop_
_entity.id
_entity.type
_entity.pdbx_description
1 polymer ?
#
loop_
_entity_poly.entity_id
_entity_poly.type
_entity_poly.pdbx_seq_one_letter_code
_entity_poly.pdbx_strand_id
1 'polypeptide(L)'
;MWDLGKHNSTKYRKKRVFLRVMGLERRGNGHYYYEKERDGEKVRSVYAGKGETALLRHQLGIWKKREEEAEKEAKSRQKRLETQGEAELDSLVETVCETARLLTDGLMLVNGYHQHKRQWRKKRTAKIKID
;
A
#
# COMPACT_ATOMS: atom_id res chain seq x y z
N MET A 1 -24.14 33.51 13.35
CA MET A 1 -23.18 34.21 12.48
C MET A 1 -21.97 34.48 13.36
N TRP A 2 -20.89 33.68 13.36
CA TRP A 2 -20.00 33.24 12.28
C TRP A 2 -19.47 31.82 12.64
N ASP A 3 -19.64 30.78 11.83
CA ASP A 3 -19.03 30.40 10.55
C ASP A 3 -17.90 29.35 10.73
N LEU A 4 -17.86 28.48 9.74
CA LEU A 4 -17.34 27.13 9.66
C LEU A 4 -15.82 27.00 9.83
N GLY A 5 -15.42 25.90 10.47
CA GLY A 5 -14.02 25.46 10.54
C GLY A 5 -13.87 23.95 10.40
N LYS A 6 -14.48 23.35 9.36
CA LYS A 6 -14.08 22.00 8.91
C LYS A 6 -12.61 22.06 8.50
N HIS A 7 -11.71 21.46 9.28
CA HIS A 7 -10.34 21.19 8.83
C HIS A 7 -10.15 19.68 8.71
N ASN A 8 -10.34 19.22 7.48
CA ASN A 8 -9.82 17.95 6.98
C ASN A 8 -8.29 17.94 7.15
N SER A 9 -7.76 16.97 7.90
CA SER A 9 -6.35 16.62 7.84
C SER A 9 -6.20 15.09 7.81
N THR A 10 -6.63 14.53 6.67
CA THR A 10 -5.98 13.36 6.08
C THR A 10 -4.50 13.66 5.85
N LYS A 11 -3.61 12.84 6.45
CA LYS A 11 -2.15 12.65 6.23
C LYS A 11 -1.47 12.72 7.61
N TYR A 12 -1.08 11.62 8.26
CA TYR A 12 0.02 10.76 7.85
C TYR A 12 -0.08 9.40 8.54
N ARG A 13 -0.31 8.35 7.73
CA ARG A 13 -0.07 6.96 8.08
C ARG A 13 1.45 6.75 8.14
N LYS A 14 2.06 6.81 9.32
CA LYS A 14 3.40 6.24 9.56
C LYS A 14 3.35 5.25 10.71
N LYS A 15 3.16 3.98 10.33
CA LYS A 15 3.53 2.82 11.14
C LYS A 15 4.96 3.04 11.62
N ARG A 16 5.15 3.17 12.93
CA ARG A 16 6.47 3.01 13.54
C ARG A 16 6.33 2.15 14.77
N VAL A 17 6.74 0.91 14.56
CA VAL A 17 7.05 -0.15 15.51
C VAL A 17 7.81 0.45 16.69
N PHE A 18 7.18 0.49 17.86
CA PHE A 18 7.89 0.55 19.13
C PHE A 18 7.59 -0.75 19.90
N LEU A 19 8.08 -1.85 19.32
CA LEU A 19 8.39 -3.05 20.07
C LEU A 19 9.60 -2.73 20.96
N ARG A 20 9.35 -2.09 22.10
CA ARG A 20 10.21 -2.27 23.26
C ARG A 20 9.31 -2.82 24.35
N VAL A 21 9.56 -4.09 24.68
CA VAL A 21 8.90 -4.88 25.73
C VAL A 21 9.25 -4.28 27.09
N MET A 22 8.71 -3.09 27.37
CA MET A 22 8.82 -2.42 28.67
C MET A 22 7.42 -2.34 29.28
N GLY A 23 6.69 -3.45 29.17
CA GLY A 23 5.36 -3.60 29.74
C GLY A 23 5.48 -3.96 31.21
N LEU A 24 6.29 -4.97 31.55
CA LEU A 24 6.44 -5.48 32.90
C LEU A 24 7.86 -5.23 33.41
N GLU A 25 7.99 -4.54 34.54
CA GLU A 25 9.25 -4.28 35.23
C GLU A 25 9.26 -4.98 36.59
N ARG A 26 10.38 -5.59 36.96
CA ARG A 26 10.59 -6.12 38.31
C ARG A 26 11.48 -5.16 39.08
N ARG A 27 11.00 -4.67 40.23
CA ARG A 27 11.76 -3.79 41.14
C ARG A 27 11.66 -4.35 42.55
N GLY A 28 12.79 -4.75 43.14
CA GLY A 28 12.83 -5.50 44.39
C GLY A 28 12.03 -6.81 44.28
N ASN A 29 11.10 -7.01 45.21
CA ASN A 29 10.16 -8.15 45.21
C ASN A 29 8.85 -7.89 44.45
N GLY A 30 8.70 -6.72 43.82
CA GLY A 30 7.47 -6.32 43.13
C GLY A 30 7.57 -6.41 41.61
N HIS A 31 6.44 -6.72 40.98
CA HIS A 31 6.22 -6.53 39.54
C HIS A 31 5.42 -5.26 39.31
N TYR A 32 5.72 -4.50 38.27
CA TYR A 32 5.08 -3.23 37.93
C TYR A 32 4.80 -3.23 36.44
N TYR A 33 3.60 -2.80 36.03
CA TYR A 33 3.23 -2.73 34.62
C TYR A 33 3.13 -1.27 34.17
N TYR A 34 3.69 -0.99 33.00
CA TYR A 34 3.66 0.32 32.35
C TYR A 34 3.12 0.18 30.93
N GLU A 35 2.13 0.99 30.60
CA GLU A 35 1.61 1.11 29.25
C GLU A 35 2.30 2.27 28.52
N LYS A 36 2.50 2.11 27.21
CA LYS A 36 3.06 3.18 26.37
C LYS A 36 1.92 3.90 25.68
N GLU A 37 1.71 5.14 26.08
CA GLU A 37 0.72 6.02 25.46
C GLU A 37 1.43 7.06 24.61
N ARG A 38 0.93 7.29 23.39
CA ARG A 38 1.48 8.31 22.50
C ARG A 38 0.59 9.55 22.58
N ASP A 39 1.17 10.62 23.08
CA ASP A 39 0.58 11.96 23.17
C ASP A 39 1.26 12.84 22.11
N GLY A 40 0.64 12.89 20.93
CA GLY A 40 1.20 13.53 19.73
C GLY A 40 2.56 12.94 19.32
N GLU A 41 3.61 13.77 19.39
CA GLU A 41 4.97 13.36 19.03
C GLU A 41 5.69 12.59 20.14
N LYS A 42 5.23 12.71 21.39
CA LYS A 42 5.89 12.13 22.56
C LYS A 42 5.25 10.81 22.96
N VAL A 43 6.08 9.86 23.40
CA VAL A 43 5.62 8.59 23.97
C VAL A 43 5.89 8.63 25.47
N ARG A 44 4.85 8.44 26.27
CA ARG A 44 4.93 8.43 27.74
C ARG A 44 4.69 7.02 28.27
N SER A 45 5.25 6.74 29.45
CA SER A 45 5.03 5.48 30.17
C SER A 45 4.03 5.75 31.28
N VAL A 46 2.86 5.15 31.21
CA VAL A 46 1.79 5.30 32.20
C VAL A 46 1.80 4.08 33.11
N TYR A 47 1.90 4.31 34.41
CA TYR A 47 1.84 3.22 35.38
C TYR A 47 0.44 2.60 35.39
N ALA A 48 0.39 1.29 35.22
CA ALA A 48 -0.83 0.55 34.99
C ALA A 48 -1.00 -0.62 35.99
N GLY A 49 -0.20 -0.72 37.05
CA GLY A 49 -0.47 -1.64 38.16
C GLY A 49 0.76 -2.38 38.68
N LYS A 50 0.58 -3.13 39.77
CA LYS A 50 1.66 -3.89 40.45
C LYS A 50 1.25 -5.32 40.79
N GLY A 51 2.25 -6.16 41.09
CA GLY A 51 2.08 -7.54 41.53
C GLY A 51 1.33 -8.38 40.50
N GLU A 52 0.33 -9.13 40.95
CA GLU A 52 -0.49 -10.00 40.09
C GLU A 52 -1.22 -9.23 39.00
N THR A 53 -1.72 -8.02 39.29
CA THR A 53 -2.39 -7.19 38.29
C THR A 53 -1.46 -6.79 37.14
N ALA A 54 -0.17 -6.59 37.44
CA ALA A 54 0.84 -6.30 36.44
C ALA A 54 1.12 -7.52 35.54
N LEU A 55 1.16 -8.71 36.13
CA LEU A 55 1.34 -9.98 35.42
C LEU A 55 0.15 -10.29 34.50
N LEU A 56 -1.08 -10.12 34.99
CA LEU A 56 -2.30 -10.33 34.20
C LEU A 56 -2.38 -9.37 33.01
N ARG A 57 -2.10 -8.08 33.22
CA ARG A 57 -2.04 -7.09 32.13
C ARG A 57 -0.99 -7.44 31.10
N HIS A 58 0.18 -7.90 31.54
CA HIS A 58 1.24 -8.34 30.64
C HIS A 58 0.80 -9.53 29.77
N GLN A 59 0.19 -10.55 30.39
CA GLN A 59 -0.34 -11.70 29.66
C GLN A 59 -1.42 -11.29 28.65
N LEU A 60 -2.38 -10.47 29.06
CA LEU A 60 -3.42 -9.94 28.15
C LEU A 60 -2.81 -9.17 26.97
N GLY A 61 -1.77 -8.38 27.22
CA GLY A 61 -1.03 -7.67 26.17
C GLY A 61 -0.35 -8.61 25.17
N ILE A 62 0.17 -9.76 25.62
CA ILE A 62 0.72 -10.80 24.74
C ILE A 62 -0.38 -11.41 23.87
N TRP A 63 -1.53 -11.75 24.45
CA TRP A 63 -2.66 -12.32 23.72
C TRP A 63 -3.19 -11.38 22.63
N LYS A 64 -3.42 -10.10 22.98
CA LYS A 64 -3.86 -9.08 22.02
C LYS A 64 -2.89 -8.90 20.86
N LYS A 65 -1.57 -8.91 21.13
CA LYS A 65 -0.55 -8.81 20.08
C LYS A 65 -0.61 -9.99 19.12
N ARG A 66 -0.77 -11.21 19.63
CA ARG A 66 -0.90 -12.42 18.81
C ARG A 66 -2.13 -12.35 17.91
N GLU A 67 -3.26 -11.91 18.46
CA GLU A 67 -4.49 -11.71 17.69
C GLU A 67 -4.32 -10.66 16.58
N GLU A 68 -3.73 -9.50 16.91
CA GLU A 68 -3.43 -8.47 15.92
C GLU A 68 -2.46 -8.95 14.82
N GLU A 69 -1.45 -9.75 15.18
CA GLU A 69 -0.50 -10.34 14.24
C GLU A 69 -1.21 -11.32 13.30
N ALA A 70 -2.06 -12.19 13.83
CA ALA A 70 -2.87 -13.12 13.05
C ALA A 70 -3.82 -12.39 12.09
N GLU A 71 -4.51 -11.33 12.53
CA GLU A 71 -5.33 -10.51 11.66
C GLU A 71 -4.53 -9.83 10.54
N LYS A 72 -3.35 -9.29 10.86
CA LYS A 72 -2.48 -8.64 9.89
C LYS A 72 -1.98 -9.64 8.85
N GLU A 73 -1.65 -10.85 9.28
CA GLU A 73 -1.24 -11.93 8.38
C GLU A 73 -2.40 -12.35 7.46
N ALA A 74 -3.60 -12.56 8.02
CA ALA A 74 -4.79 -12.90 7.24
C ALA A 74 -5.10 -11.83 6.17
N LYS A 75 -5.11 -10.55 6.57
CA LYS A 75 -5.29 -9.41 5.64
C LYS A 75 -4.19 -9.35 4.58
N SER A 76 -2.93 -9.60 4.97
CA SER A 76 -1.81 -9.62 4.03
C SER A 76 -1.91 -10.78 3.04
N ARG A 77 -2.38 -11.95 3.49
CA ARG A 77 -2.59 -13.12 2.63
C ARG A 77 -3.70 -12.85 1.62
N GLN A 78 -4.84 -12.33 2.08
CA GLN A 78 -5.95 -11.96 1.21
C GLN A 78 -5.51 -10.97 0.12
N LYS A 79 -4.81 -9.90 0.52
CA LYS A 79 -4.29 -8.92 -0.44
C LYS A 79 -3.34 -9.52 -1.47
N ARG A 80 -2.47 -10.47 -1.07
CA ARG A 80 -1.57 -11.14 -2.01
C ARG A 80 -2.32 -11.94 -3.07
N LEU A 81 -3.38 -12.65 -2.67
CA LEU A 81 -4.22 -13.41 -3.60
C LEU A 81 -4.94 -12.49 -4.59
N GLU A 82 -5.49 -11.37 -4.11
CA GLU A 82 -6.13 -10.36 -4.96
C GLU A 82 -5.14 -9.80 -6.00
N THR A 83 -3.95 -9.38 -5.57
CA THR A 83 -2.92 -8.81 -6.47
C THR A 83 -2.37 -9.82 -7.48
N GLN A 84 -2.29 -11.11 -7.12
CA GLN A 84 -1.84 -12.14 -8.07
C GLN A 84 -2.82 -12.31 -9.24
N GLY A 85 -4.13 -12.35 -8.96
CA GLY A 85 -5.15 -12.43 -10.01
C GLY A 85 -5.18 -11.20 -10.91
N GLU A 86 -4.98 -10.01 -10.33
CA GLU A 86 -4.90 -8.75 -11.09
C GLU A 86 -3.69 -8.73 -12.05
N ALA A 87 -2.52 -9.21 -11.60
CA ALA A 87 -1.30 -9.20 -12.40
C ALA A 87 -1.41 -10.07 -13.67
N GLU A 88 -2.09 -11.22 -13.58
CA GLU A 88 -2.32 -12.09 -14.74
C GLU A 88 -3.22 -11.41 -15.78
N LEU A 89 -4.31 -10.78 -15.34
CA LEU A 89 -5.22 -10.03 -16.20
C LEU A 89 -4.50 -8.85 -16.87
N ASP A 90 -3.72 -8.08 -16.11
CA ASP A 90 -2.93 -6.96 -16.64
C ASP A 90 -1.96 -7.45 -17.73
N SER A 91 -1.29 -8.58 -17.53
CA SER A 91 -0.37 -9.15 -18.51
C SER A 91 -1.07 -9.58 -19.81
N LEU A 92 -2.28 -10.14 -19.70
CA LEU A 92 -3.10 -10.54 -20.84
C LEU A 92 -3.57 -9.30 -21.62
N VAL A 93 -4.03 -8.27 -20.92
CA VAL A 93 -4.47 -7.01 -21.53
C VAL A 93 -3.32 -6.32 -22.27
N GLU A 94 -2.12 -6.27 -21.67
CA GLU A 94 -0.96 -5.67 -22.35
C GLU A 94 -0.60 -6.46 -23.62
N THR A 95 -0.59 -7.80 -23.54
CA THR A 95 -0.31 -8.67 -24.69
C THR A 95 -1.31 -8.43 -25.84
N VAL A 96 -2.60 -8.34 -25.52
CA VAL A 96 -3.66 -8.07 -26.51
C VAL A 96 -3.48 -6.66 -27.11
N CYS A 97 -3.21 -5.66 -26.27
CA CYS A 97 -2.98 -4.28 -26.71
C CYS A 97 -1.77 -4.17 -27.64
N GLU A 98 -0.66 -4.82 -27.28
CA GLU A 98 0.56 -4.84 -28.09
C GLU A 98 0.32 -5.53 -29.43
N THR A 99 -0.34 -6.69 -29.43
CA THR A 99 -0.70 -7.42 -30.65
C THR A 99 -1.58 -6.55 -31.57
N ALA A 100 -2.60 -5.89 -31.01
CA ALA A 100 -3.48 -5.01 -31.77
C ALA A 100 -2.74 -3.81 -32.37
N ARG A 101 -1.80 -3.20 -31.62
CA ARG A 101 -0.93 -2.12 -32.12
C ARG A 101 -0.08 -2.62 -33.29
N LEU A 102 0.59 -3.77 -33.15
CA LEU A 102 1.44 -4.34 -34.20
C LEU A 102 0.66 -4.62 -35.49
N LEU A 103 -0.54 -5.21 -35.38
CA LEU A 103 -1.40 -5.49 -36.53
C LEU A 103 -1.86 -4.20 -37.21
N THR A 104 -2.25 -3.20 -36.42
CA THR A 104 -2.69 -1.90 -36.94
C THR A 104 -1.55 -1.16 -37.64
N ASP A 105 -0.36 -1.18 -37.05
CA ASP A 105 0.84 -0.56 -37.62
C ASP A 105 1.23 -1.25 -38.94
N GLY A 106 1.21 -2.58 -38.97
CA GLY A 106 1.44 -3.36 -40.19
C GLY A 106 0.43 -3.03 -41.30
N LEU A 107 -0.86 -2.97 -40.96
CA LEU A 107 -1.92 -2.61 -41.91
C LEU A 107 -1.71 -1.18 -42.46
N MET A 108 -1.39 -0.22 -41.60
CA MET A 108 -1.11 1.16 -41.98
C MET A 108 0.08 1.23 -42.95
N LEU A 109 1.17 0.53 -42.65
CA LEU A 109 2.36 0.49 -43.50
C LEU A 109 2.08 -0.10 -44.88
N VAL A 110 1.36 -1.24 -44.94
CA VAL A 110 0.97 -1.88 -46.22
C VAL A 110 0.09 -0.96 -47.06
N ASN A 111 -0.77 -0.16 -46.41
CA ASN A 111 -1.62 0.84 -47.07
C ASN A 111 -0.87 2.14 -47.44
N GLY A 112 0.46 2.17 -47.30
CA GLY A 112 1.30 3.29 -47.68
C GLY A 112 1.26 4.46 -46.69
N TYR A 113 0.81 4.24 -45.46
CA TYR A 113 0.94 5.22 -44.39
C TYR A 113 2.34 5.12 -43.75
N HIS A 114 2.76 6.18 -43.08
CA HIS A 114 3.96 6.24 -42.25
C HIS A 114 3.68 7.12 -41.04
N GLN A 115 4.44 6.93 -39.96
CA GLN A 115 4.39 7.84 -38.83
C GLN A 115 5.32 9.04 -39.05
N HIS A 116 4.78 10.25 -38.89
CA HIS A 116 5.55 11.49 -38.80
C HIS A 116 5.13 12.22 -37.52
N LYS A 117 6.08 12.42 -36.60
CA LYS A 117 5.83 13.00 -35.26
C LYS A 117 4.69 12.29 -34.50
N ARG A 118 4.72 10.94 -34.47
CA ARG A 118 3.70 10.08 -33.84
C ARG A 118 2.29 10.20 -34.43
N GLN A 119 2.15 10.76 -35.63
CA GLN A 119 0.90 10.83 -36.36
C GLN A 119 1.01 10.04 -37.67
N TRP A 120 -0.01 9.25 -37.99
CA TRP A 120 -0.08 8.53 -39.26
C TRP A 120 -0.39 9.48 -40.42
N ARG A 121 0.39 9.40 -41.50
CA ARG A 121 0.20 10.16 -42.74
C ARG A 121 0.35 9.26 -43.97
N LYS A 122 -0.51 9.45 -44.96
CA LYS A 122 -0.43 8.72 -46.24
C LYS A 122 0.74 9.23 -47.08
N LYS A 123 1.58 8.34 -47.60
CA LYS A 123 2.61 8.69 -48.58
C LYS A 123 1.92 9.22 -49.84
N ARG A 124 2.40 10.35 -50.36
CA ARG A 124 1.94 10.88 -51.62
C ARG A 124 2.55 10.03 -52.73
N THR A 125 1.72 9.39 -53.54
CA THR A 125 2.17 8.75 -54.78
C THR A 125 2.67 9.87 -55.69
N ALA A 126 3.97 9.95 -55.93
CA ALA A 126 4.49 10.81 -56.99
C ALA A 126 3.91 10.29 -58.30
N LYS A 127 3.25 11.16 -59.09
CA LYS A 127 2.89 10.82 -60.46
C LYS A 127 4.21 10.60 -61.20
N ILE A 128 4.53 9.35 -61.51
CA ILE A 128 5.62 9.03 -62.43
C ILE A 128 5.19 9.60 -63.79
N LYS A 129 5.88 10.64 -64.25
CA LYS A 129 5.81 11.02 -65.66
C LYS A 129 6.50 9.90 -66.43
N ILE A 130 5.73 9.20 -67.24
CA ILE A 130 6.25 8.31 -68.27
C ILE A 130 6.37 9.21 -69.50
N ASP A 131 7.62 9.53 -69.87
CA ASP A 131 7.95 10.21 -71.13
C ASP A 131 7.90 9.19 -72.29
#